data_AF-A0A958FCM1-F1
#
_entry.id   AF-A0A958FCM1-F1
#
_cell.length_a   1.000
_cell.length_b   1.000
_cell.length_c   1.000
_cell.angle_alpha   90.00
_cell.angle_beta   90.00
_cell.angle_gamma   90.00
#
_symmetry.space_group_name_H-M   'P 1'
#
loop_
_entity.id
_entity.type
_entity.pdbx_description
1 polymer ?
#
loop_
_entity_poly.entity_id
_entity_poly.type
_entity_poly.pdbx_seq_one_letter_code
_entity_poly.pdbx_strand_id
1 'polypeptide(L)'
;HIDVPATKQYDLSAIQTAVAVEGTLNRRDDRDRRWTVEIAIPLAEVIKDAKGVVPGQTTWRINFYRINADGGGKSTGYAWSPTGARFHKPEVFGVVRFGGP
;
A
#
# COMPACT_ATOMS: atom_id res chain seq x y z
N HIS A 1 -11.02 -1.89 13.37
CA HIS A 1 -10.07 -1.67 14.47
C HIS A 1 -8.77 -2.35 14.04
N ILE A 2 -7.64 -1.65 13.99
CA ILE A 2 -6.36 -2.30 13.71
C ILE A 2 -5.92 -2.98 14.99
N ASP A 3 -5.56 -4.26 14.93
CA ASP A 3 -4.86 -4.91 16.03
C ASP A 3 -3.38 -4.54 15.96
N VAL A 4 -3.00 -3.48 16.69
CA VAL A 4 -1.64 -2.94 16.67
C VAL A 4 -0.62 -3.98 17.17
N PRO A 5 -0.84 -4.69 18.30
CA PRO A 5 0.03 -5.80 18.71
C PRO A 5 0.22 -6.87 17.63
N ALA A 6 -0.88 -7.33 17.01
CA ALA A 6 -0.80 -8.32 15.94
C ALA A 6 -0.20 -7.77 14.64
N THR A 7 -0.19 -6.46 14.42
CA THR A 7 0.45 -5.88 13.22
C THR A 7 1.95 -5.70 13.43
N LYS A 8 2.39 -5.38 14.66
CA LYS A 8 3.80 -5.19 15.02
C LYS A 8 4.68 -6.40 14.72
N GLN A 9 4.12 -7.61 14.67
CA GLN A 9 4.86 -8.83 14.32
C GLN A 9 5.32 -8.86 12.85
N TYR A 10 4.82 -7.96 12.00
CA TYR A 10 5.24 -7.80 10.61
C TYR A 10 6.17 -6.59 10.51
N ASP A 11 7.37 -6.73 11.08
CA ASP A 11 8.48 -5.81 10.91
C ASP A 11 9.36 -6.32 9.77
N LEU A 12 9.15 -5.78 8.57
CA LEU A 12 9.73 -6.32 7.34
C LEU A 12 11.18 -5.84 7.16
N SER A 13 12.13 -6.56 7.74
CA SER A 13 13.55 -6.17 7.76
C SER A 13 14.17 -6.02 6.37
N ALA A 14 13.67 -6.76 5.38
CA ALA A 14 14.17 -6.75 4.00
C ALA A 14 13.36 -5.85 3.05
N ILE A 15 12.43 -5.03 3.57
CA ILE A 15 11.66 -4.11 2.73
C ILE A 15 12.55 -3.06 2.07
N GLN A 16 12.33 -2.83 0.77
CA GLN A 16 13.01 -1.75 0.04
C GLN A 16 11.97 -0.75 -0.44
N THR A 17 12.31 0.53 -0.36
CA THR A 17 11.47 1.61 -0.84
C THR A 17 12.30 2.61 -1.61
N ALA A 18 11.70 3.23 -2.62
CA ALA A 18 12.30 4.33 -3.36
C ALA A 18 11.24 5.36 -3.71
N VAL A 19 11.67 6.63 -3.78
CA VAL A 19 10.82 7.75 -4.19
C VAL A 19 11.56 8.58 -5.21
N ALA A 20 10.91 8.83 -6.35
CA ALA A 20 11.38 9.77 -7.35
C ALA A 20 10.43 10.98 -7.38
N VAL A 21 10.97 12.19 -7.32
CA VAL A 21 10.20 13.43 -7.36
C VAL A 21 10.63 14.25 -8.58
N GLU A 22 9.66 14.66 -9.39
CA GLU A 22 9.84 15.64 -10.47
C GLU A 22 9.13 16.93 -10.07
N GLY A 23 9.88 17.74 -9.33
CA GLY A 23 9.36 18.91 -8.64
C GLY A 23 10.25 19.28 -7.46
N THR A 24 9.66 19.90 -6.44
CA THR A 24 10.36 20.28 -5.22
C THR A 24 9.78 19.54 -4.01
N LEU A 25 10.66 19.06 -3.13
CA LEU A 25 10.23 18.34 -1.93
C LEU A 25 9.75 19.33 -0.87
N ASN A 26 8.58 19.08 -0.29
CA ASN A 26 7.99 19.84 0.82
C ASN A 26 7.71 21.33 0.54
N ARG A 27 7.58 21.72 -0.72
CA ARG A 27 7.14 23.05 -1.10
C ARG A 27 5.66 22.99 -1.48
N ARG A 28 4.84 23.83 -0.83
CA ARG A 28 3.37 23.81 -1.02
C ARG A 28 2.86 24.98 -1.85
N ASP A 29 3.70 25.99 -2.08
CA ASP A 29 3.42 27.19 -2.85
C ASP A 29 3.70 27.03 -4.36
N ASP A 30 4.19 25.88 -4.80
CA ASP A 30 4.42 25.59 -6.21
C ASP A 30 3.64 24.36 -6.71
N ARG A 31 3.88 24.02 -7.98
CA ARG A 31 3.21 22.93 -8.67
C ARG A 31 4.24 21.98 -9.26
N ASP A 32 4.30 20.79 -8.70
CA ASP A 32 5.13 19.70 -9.19
C ASP A 32 4.51 18.98 -10.38
N ARG A 33 5.36 18.27 -11.14
CA ARG A 33 4.91 17.45 -12.29
C ARG A 33 4.39 16.10 -11.83
N ARG A 34 5.18 15.37 -11.03
CA ARG A 34 4.80 14.07 -10.45
C ARG A 34 5.75 13.63 -9.34
N TRP A 35 5.33 12.62 -8.62
CA TRP A 35 6.20 11.75 -7.85
C TRP A 35 5.82 10.29 -8.11
N THR A 36 6.78 9.39 -7.94
CA THR A 36 6.59 7.94 -8.03
C THR A 36 7.14 7.30 -6.77
N VAL A 37 6.39 6.35 -6.22
CA VAL A 37 6.82 5.52 -5.09
C VAL A 37 6.91 4.08 -5.58
N GLU A 38 8.01 3.43 -5.25
CA GLU A 38 8.24 2.01 -5.47
C GLU A 38 8.51 1.31 -4.14
N ILE A 39 7.94 0.11 -3.98
CA ILE A 39 8.06 -0.71 -2.77
C ILE A 39 8.31 -2.15 -3.20
N ALA A 40 9.44 -2.73 -2.80
CA ALA A 40 9.70 -4.15 -2.92
C ALA A 40 9.40 -4.83 -1.58
N ILE A 41 8.34 -5.63 -1.55
CA ILE A 41 7.86 -6.31 -0.33
C ILE A 41 8.49 -7.70 -0.24
N PRO A 42 9.23 -8.03 0.84
CA PRO A 42 9.80 -9.36 1.04
C PRO A 42 8.70 -10.34 1.43
N LEU A 43 8.14 -11.04 0.43
CA LEU A 43 6.97 -11.91 0.65
C LEU A 43 7.22 -13.03 1.68
N ALA A 44 8.47 -13.48 1.84
CA ALA A 44 8.85 -14.47 2.85
C ALA A 44 8.64 -13.98 4.30
N GLU A 45 8.68 -12.66 4.54
CA GLU A 45 8.44 -12.08 5.87
C GLU A 45 6.95 -11.75 6.10
N VAL A 46 6.15 -11.69 5.03
CA VAL A 46 4.69 -11.45 5.07
C VAL A 46 3.91 -12.75 5.17
N ILE A 47 4.34 -13.79 4.48
CA ILE A 47 3.64 -15.08 4.39
C ILE A 47 4.35 -16.07 5.31
N LYS A 48 3.80 -16.29 6.51
CA LYS A 48 4.38 -17.23 7.48
C LYS A 48 4.19 -18.71 7.08
N ASP A 49 3.33 -18.99 6.11
CA ASP A 49 3.06 -20.35 5.62
C ASP A 49 3.99 -20.75 4.46
N ALA A 50 4.52 -21.97 4.55
CA ALA A 50 5.60 -22.53 3.72
C ALA A 50 5.36 -22.59 2.19
N LYS A 51 4.20 -22.17 1.68
CA LYS A 51 3.86 -22.26 0.24
C LYS A 51 4.08 -20.98 -0.55
N GLY A 52 4.32 -19.84 0.11
CA GLY A 52 4.59 -18.56 -0.57
C GLY A 52 3.52 -18.17 -1.60
N VAL A 53 3.93 -17.40 -2.61
CA VAL A 53 3.08 -17.09 -3.78
C VAL A 53 3.35 -18.12 -4.88
N VAL A 54 2.33 -18.90 -5.22
CA VAL A 54 2.33 -19.84 -6.34
C VAL A 54 1.56 -19.22 -7.51
N PRO A 55 2.22 -18.93 -8.65
CA PRO A 55 1.55 -18.43 -9.85
C PRO A 55 0.33 -19.28 -10.24
N GLY A 56 -0.78 -18.60 -10.54
CA GLY A 56 -2.04 -19.22 -10.95
C GLY A 56 -2.86 -19.87 -9.82
N GLN A 57 -2.31 -19.98 -8.61
CA GLN A 57 -2.97 -20.62 -7.46
C GLN A 57 -3.15 -19.67 -6.28
N THR A 58 -2.22 -18.72 -6.10
CA THR A 58 -2.29 -17.75 -5.02
C THR A 58 -3.12 -16.54 -5.41
N THR A 59 -4.07 -16.20 -4.55
CA THR A 59 -4.95 -15.04 -4.69
C THR A 59 -4.98 -14.27 -3.38
N TRP A 60 -4.74 -12.96 -3.43
CA TRP A 60 -4.78 -12.07 -2.27
C TRP A 60 -5.92 -11.07 -2.37
N ARG A 61 -6.38 -10.62 -1.21
CA ARG A 61 -7.20 -9.43 -1.09
C ARG A 61 -6.29 -8.26 -0.71
N ILE A 62 -6.16 -7.30 -1.61
CA ILE A 62 -5.26 -6.14 -1.44
C ILE A 62 -6.04 -4.86 -1.76
N ASN A 63 -5.63 -3.75 -1.16
CA ASN A 63 -6.06 -2.44 -1.60
C ASN A 63 -4.91 -1.45 -1.58
N PHE A 64 -5.05 -0.38 -2.35
CA PHE A 64 -4.07 0.71 -2.44
C PHE A 64 -4.78 2.01 -2.12
N TYR A 65 -4.14 2.83 -1.29
CA TYR A 65 -4.71 4.09 -0.84
C TYR A 65 -3.75 5.24 -1.11
N ARG A 66 -4.31 6.39 -1.48
CA ARG A 66 -3.61 7.67 -1.45
C ARG A 66 -4.41 8.62 -0.58
N ILE A 67 -3.76 9.16 0.45
CA ILE A 67 -4.36 10.13 1.35
C ILE A 67 -3.58 11.43 1.22
N ASN A 68 -4.23 12.47 0.72
CA ASN A 68 -3.68 13.81 0.62
C ASN A 68 -4.15 14.63 1.82
N ALA A 69 -3.21 15.08 2.65
CA ALA A 69 -3.45 15.98 3.77
C ALA A 69 -2.85 17.37 3.44
N ASP A 70 -3.68 18.21 2.83
CA ASP A 70 -3.24 19.46 2.20
C ASP A 70 -3.29 20.63 3.18
N GLY A 71 -2.67 20.50 4.37
CA GLY A 71 -2.39 21.59 5.32
C GLY A 71 -3.59 22.39 5.89
N GLY A 72 -4.82 22.21 5.38
CA GLY A 72 -5.99 23.06 5.66
C GLY A 72 -7.21 22.29 6.17
N GLY A 73 -7.01 21.11 6.76
CA GLY A 73 -8.03 20.38 7.53
C GLY A 73 -8.90 19.40 6.73
N LYS A 74 -8.94 19.45 5.40
CA LYS A 74 -9.67 18.47 4.58
C LYS A 74 -8.70 17.46 3.94
N SER A 75 -8.78 16.22 4.40
CA SER A 75 -8.07 15.10 3.79
C SER A 75 -8.87 14.58 2.60
N THR A 76 -8.20 14.37 1.46
CA THR A 76 -8.80 13.69 0.30
C THR A 76 -8.21 12.29 0.19
N GLY A 77 -9.06 11.27 0.19
CA GLY A 77 -8.67 9.87 0.08
C GLY A 77 -9.07 9.27 -1.28
N TYR A 78 -8.16 8.51 -1.86
CA TYR A 78 -8.40 7.68 -3.04
C TYR A 78 -8.14 6.22 -2.66
N ALA A 79 -8.94 5.32 -3.22
CA ALA A 79 -8.78 3.88 -3.05
C ALA A 79 -8.89 3.19 -4.41
N TRP A 80 -8.09 2.15 -4.64
CA TRP A 80 -8.22 1.32 -5.84
C TRP A 80 -9.56 0.55 -5.83
N SER A 81 -9.84 -0.18 -4.75
CA SER A 81 -11.16 -0.77 -4.50
C SER A 81 -11.95 0.12 -3.54
N PRO A 82 -13.20 0.53 -3.85
CA PRO A 82 -13.98 1.42 -3.01
C PRO A 82 -14.22 0.87 -1.60
N THR A 83 -13.88 1.64 -0.56
CA THR A 83 -14.14 1.26 0.85
C THR A 83 -15.09 2.19 1.60
N GLY A 84 -15.55 3.27 0.95
CA GLY A 84 -16.41 4.29 1.56
C GLY A 84 -15.68 5.09 2.64
N ALA A 85 -16.37 5.42 3.72
CA ALA A 85 -15.84 6.29 4.78
C ALA A 85 -14.73 5.67 5.66
N ARG A 86 -14.35 4.40 5.46
CA ARG A 86 -13.31 3.70 6.24
C ARG A 86 -12.40 2.93 5.30
N PHE A 87 -11.13 2.79 5.65
CA PHE A 87 -10.14 2.07 4.83
C PHE A 87 -9.82 0.66 5.35
N HIS A 88 -10.01 0.38 6.64
CA HIS A 88 -9.85 -0.97 7.20
C HIS A 88 -11.09 -1.85 6.98
N LYS A 89 -11.37 -2.18 5.72
CA LYS A 89 -12.48 -3.07 5.32
C LYS A 89 -11.99 -4.19 4.38
N PRO A 90 -11.26 -5.20 4.90
CA PRO A 90 -10.70 -6.27 4.08
C PRO A 90 -11.73 -6.99 3.20
N GLU A 91 -12.99 -7.03 3.62
CA GLU A 91 -14.12 -7.65 2.93
C GLU A 91 -14.47 -7.01 1.57
N VAL A 92 -14.02 -5.77 1.31
CA VAL A 92 -14.23 -5.07 0.03
C VAL A 92 -12.91 -4.79 -0.72
N PHE A 93 -11.78 -5.31 -0.23
CA PHE A 93 -10.51 -5.18 -0.94
C PHE A 93 -10.57 -5.84 -2.32
N GLY A 94 -9.82 -5.30 -3.28
CA GLY A 94 -9.72 -5.89 -4.60
C GLY A 94 -8.98 -7.22 -4.55
N VAL A 95 -9.15 -8.02 -5.58
CA VAL A 95 -8.57 -9.37 -5.67
C VAL A 95 -7.37 -9.31 -6.62
N VAL A 96 -6.20 -9.71 -6.12
CA VAL A 96 -4.98 -9.86 -6.92
C VAL A 96 -4.70 -11.35 -7.07
N ARG A 97 -4.79 -11.84 -8.30
CA ARG A 97 -4.38 -13.21 -8.67
C ARG A 97 -2.98 -13.12 -9.27
N PHE A 98 -2.02 -13.81 -8.66
CA PHE A 98 -0.64 -13.81 -9.12
C PHE A 98 -0.53 -14.67 -10.38
N GLY A 99 -0.08 -14.07 -11.49
CA GLY A 99 0.16 -14.76 -12.76
C GLY A 99 1.56 -15.37 -12.83
N GLY A 100 1.75 -16.28 -13.78
CA GLY A 100 3.10 -16.71 -14.19
C GLY A 100 3.73 -15.69 -15.15
N PRO A 101 5.03 -15.84 -15.44
CA PRO A 101 5.65 -15.13 -16.56
C PRO A 101 5.00 -15.49 -17.90
#